data_AF-A0A6G3ZU54-F1
#
_entry.id   AF-A0A6G3ZU54-F1
#
_cell.length_a   1.000
_cell.length_b   1.000
_cell.length_c   1.000
_cell.angle_alpha   90.00
_cell.angle_beta   90.00
_cell.angle_gamma   90.00
#
_symmetry.space_group_name_H-M   'P 1'
#
loop_
_entity.id
_entity.type
_entity.pdbx_description
1 polymer ?
#
loop_
_entity_poly.entity_id
_entity_poly.type
_entity_poly.pdbx_seq_one_letter_code
_entity_poly.pdbx_strand_id
1 'polypeptide(L)'
;MKKRLVRNMQNVIFLLLTFTTGLFYFCFYLVSLTLGVSLSFTLIGIPLLTYVMRTTQTFVQYERIQTKIYTDISIEPYEGKQPIDGQLWLQAKAELMDRRNWSAIFWLMQKLVIGLVCLIGTVVLYIMPLILILTPFLAPYINIQILGMPINTLTKSLSVMVIGLALAALGLWIGEGAVRMCGVYTRHMIKAIKGYRV
;
A
#
# COMPACT_ATOMS: atom_id res chain seq x y z
N MET A 1 27.68 9.52 -1.19
CA MET A 1 26.98 8.34 -1.75
C MET A 1 26.18 7.52 -0.74
N LYS A 2 26.75 7.14 0.42
CA LYS A 2 26.11 6.23 1.41
C LYS A 2 24.67 6.61 1.81
N LYS A 3 24.38 7.91 2.03
CA LYS A 3 23.03 8.39 2.41
C LYS A 3 21.95 8.18 1.33
N ARG A 4 22.30 8.25 0.04
CA ARG A 4 21.34 8.04 -1.06
C ARG A 4 20.93 6.56 -1.19
N LEU A 5 21.88 5.64 -1.01
CA LEU A 5 21.63 4.20 -1.05
C LEU A 5 20.71 3.76 0.10
N VAL A 6 20.96 4.24 1.32
CA VAL A 6 20.11 3.92 2.49
C VAL A 6 18.68 4.40 2.27
N ARG A 7 18.50 5.64 1.79
CA ARG A 7 17.16 6.18 1.48
C ARG A 7 16.45 5.35 0.42
N ASN A 8 17.16 4.92 -0.61
CA ASN A 8 16.57 4.11 -1.67
C ASN A 8 16.09 2.75 -1.15
N MET A 9 16.88 2.10 -0.28
CA MET A 9 16.44 0.86 0.37
C MET A 9 15.21 1.07 1.26
N GLN A 10 15.15 2.18 2.00
CA GLN A 10 13.96 2.54 2.77
C GLN A 10 12.73 2.74 1.87
N ASN A 11 12.88 3.37 0.71
CA ASN A 11 11.80 3.56 -0.25
C ASN A 11 11.27 2.21 -0.77
N VAL A 12 12.15 1.30 -1.18
CA VAL A 12 11.77 -0.05 -1.64
C VAL A 12 11.03 -0.82 -0.54
N ILE A 13 11.56 -0.81 0.69
CA ILE A 13 10.92 -1.45 1.85
C ILE A 13 9.54 -0.84 2.11
N PHE A 14 9.43 0.49 2.04
CA PHE A 14 8.16 1.18 2.24
C PHE A 14 7.13 0.87 1.15
N LEU A 15 7.54 0.80 -0.11
CA LEU A 15 6.67 0.44 -1.24
C LEU A 15 6.14 -0.99 -1.09
N LEU A 16 7.02 -1.94 -0.73
CA LEU A 16 6.63 -3.32 -0.47
C LEU A 16 5.69 -3.42 0.74
N LEU A 17 5.99 -2.70 1.82
CA LEU A 17 5.15 -2.64 3.01
C LEU A 17 3.78 -2.02 2.71
N THR A 18 3.72 -1.02 1.82
CA THR A 18 2.45 -0.42 1.35
C THR A 18 1.59 -1.46 0.62
N PHE A 19 2.20 -2.30 -0.21
CA PHE A 19 1.51 -3.43 -0.84
C PHE A 19 1.00 -4.44 0.18
N THR A 20 1.88 -4.92 1.07
CA THR A 20 1.52 -5.93 2.09
C THR A 20 0.39 -5.44 3.00
N THR A 21 0.44 -4.18 3.44
CA THR A 21 -0.62 -3.58 4.28
C THR A 21 -1.92 -3.40 3.50
N GLY A 22 -1.87 -2.95 2.25
CA GLY A 22 -3.05 -2.84 1.38
C GLY A 22 -3.73 -4.19 1.13
N LEU A 23 -2.94 -5.25 0.88
CA LEU A 23 -3.43 -6.61 0.73
C LEU A 23 -4.07 -7.14 2.01
N PHE A 24 -3.40 -6.92 3.15
CA PHE A 24 -3.92 -7.30 4.45
C PHE A 24 -5.29 -6.66 4.74
N TYR A 25 -5.43 -5.35 4.54
CA TYR A 25 -6.71 -4.66 4.76
C TYR A 25 -7.80 -5.16 3.83
N PHE A 26 -7.49 -5.32 2.54
CA PHE A 26 -8.46 -5.83 1.58
C PHE A 26 -8.98 -7.22 1.98
N CYS A 27 -8.08 -8.16 2.27
CA CYS A 27 -8.44 -9.51 2.67
C CYS A 27 -9.20 -9.52 4.00
N PHE A 28 -8.73 -8.78 5.00
CA PHE A 28 -9.38 -8.69 6.30
C PHE A 28 -10.82 -8.18 6.16
N TYR A 29 -11.04 -7.03 5.50
CA TYR A 29 -12.38 -6.47 5.36
C TYR A 29 -13.27 -7.30 4.46
N LEU A 30 -12.75 -7.84 3.36
CA LEU A 30 -13.53 -8.71 2.48
C LEU A 30 -14.05 -9.93 3.24
N VAL A 31 -13.18 -10.63 3.95
CA VAL A 31 -13.55 -11.84 4.72
C VAL A 31 -14.47 -11.47 5.87
N SER A 32 -14.11 -10.49 6.69
CA SER A 32 -14.89 -10.17 7.89
C SER A 32 -16.25 -9.55 7.59
N LEU A 33 -16.39 -8.73 6.53
CA LEU A 33 -17.70 -8.22 6.10
C LEU A 33 -18.55 -9.33 5.50
N THR A 34 -17.98 -10.17 4.63
CA THR A 34 -18.72 -11.28 4.01
C THR A 34 -19.21 -12.25 5.08
N LEU A 35 -18.34 -12.65 6.02
CA LEU A 35 -18.73 -13.47 7.17
C LEU A 35 -19.72 -12.75 8.08
N GLY A 36 -19.51 -11.47 8.39
CA GLY A 36 -20.41 -10.68 9.23
C GLY A 36 -21.82 -10.58 8.69
N VAL A 37 -21.97 -10.29 7.40
CA VAL A 37 -23.28 -10.27 6.73
C VAL A 37 -23.86 -11.67 6.66
N SER A 38 -23.05 -12.68 6.32
CA SER A 38 -23.51 -14.07 6.24
C SER A 38 -23.97 -14.61 7.60
N LEU A 39 -23.33 -14.23 8.71
CA LEU A 39 -23.72 -14.62 10.08
C LEU A 39 -24.75 -13.68 10.70
N SER A 40 -25.22 -12.65 10.00
CA SER A 40 -26.19 -11.71 10.56
C SER A 40 -27.53 -12.39 10.86
N PHE A 41 -27.87 -13.48 10.15
CA PHE A 41 -29.07 -14.27 10.45
C PHE A 41 -28.97 -15.02 11.79
N THR A 42 -27.76 -15.33 12.27
CA THR A 42 -27.55 -16.10 13.52
C THR A 42 -27.46 -15.21 14.76
N LEU A 43 -27.78 -13.91 14.67
CA LEU A 43 -27.56 -12.87 15.68
C LEU A 43 -26.08 -12.60 16.02
N ILE A 44 -25.17 -13.54 15.74
CA ILE A 44 -23.71 -13.43 15.99
C ILE A 44 -23.02 -12.49 14.98
N GLY A 45 -23.57 -12.34 13.77
CA GLY A 45 -22.98 -11.48 12.74
C GLY A 45 -22.96 -9.99 13.10
N ILE A 46 -23.93 -9.51 13.88
CA ILE A 46 -24.01 -8.09 14.27
C ILE A 46 -22.86 -7.71 15.22
N PRO A 47 -22.59 -8.47 16.31
CA PRO A 47 -21.37 -8.29 17.11
C PRO A 47 -20.09 -8.36 16.29
N LEU A 48 -20.01 -9.29 15.33
CA LEU A 48 -18.83 -9.44 14.47
C LEU A 48 -18.60 -8.18 13.60
N LEU A 49 -19.64 -7.68 12.93
CA LEU A 49 -19.56 -6.45 12.14
C LEU A 49 -19.19 -5.24 13.00
N THR A 50 -19.74 -5.15 14.20
CA THR A 50 -19.42 -4.07 15.16
C THR A 50 -17.93 -4.12 15.53
N TYR A 51 -17.38 -5.30 15.80
CA TYR A 51 -15.96 -5.47 16.07
C TYR A 51 -15.07 -5.01 14.90
N VAL A 52 -15.47 -5.34 13.66
CA VAL A 52 -14.77 -4.91 12.43
C VAL A 52 -14.81 -3.39 12.25
N MET A 53 -15.93 -2.74 12.60
CA MET A 53 -16.00 -1.28 12.56
C MET A 53 -15.00 -0.65 13.55
N ARG A 54 -14.82 -1.23 14.73
CA ARG A 54 -13.86 -0.75 15.73
C ARG A 54 -12.41 -0.91 15.30
N THR A 55 -12.04 -2.02 14.66
CA THR A 55 -10.65 -2.23 14.17
C THR A 55 -10.23 -1.20 13.13
N THR A 56 -11.20 -0.62 12.41
CA THR A 56 -10.97 0.42 11.40
C THR A 56 -10.26 1.64 11.96
N GLN A 57 -10.58 2.05 13.19
CA GLN A 57 -9.92 3.19 13.83
C GLN A 57 -8.44 2.89 14.08
N THR A 58 -8.14 1.68 14.55
CA THR A 58 -6.77 1.21 14.79
C THR A 58 -5.96 1.15 13.49
N PHE A 59 -6.56 0.67 12.40
CA PHE A 59 -5.87 0.61 11.11
C PHE A 59 -5.61 1.99 10.51
N VAL A 60 -6.55 2.93 10.59
CA VAL A 60 -6.31 4.32 10.16
C VAL A 60 -5.17 4.96 10.98
N GLN A 61 -5.06 4.66 12.27
CA GLN A 61 -3.95 5.13 13.10
C GLN A 61 -2.62 4.48 12.72
N TYR A 62 -2.61 3.17 12.45
CA TYR A 62 -1.43 2.45 11.97
C TYR A 62 -0.90 3.07 10.66
N GLU A 63 -1.79 3.33 9.71
CA GLU A 63 -1.48 3.99 8.44
C GLU A 63 -0.85 5.37 8.63
N ARG A 64 -1.37 6.15 9.58
CA ARG A 64 -0.82 7.45 9.95
C ARG A 64 0.59 7.32 10.53
N ILE A 65 0.80 6.39 11.46
CA ILE A 65 2.10 6.17 12.11
C ILE A 65 3.13 5.72 11.08
N GLN A 66 2.77 4.76 10.23
CA GLN A 66 3.62 4.29 9.15
C GLN A 66 3.97 5.44 8.20
N THR A 67 2.99 6.23 7.75
CA THR A 67 3.25 7.39 6.88
C THR A 67 4.15 8.43 7.54
N LYS A 68 3.96 8.69 8.84
CA LYS A 68 4.80 9.63 9.60
C LYS A 68 6.25 9.13 9.69
N ILE A 69 6.47 7.86 10.02
CA ILE A 69 7.81 7.28 10.16
C ILE A 69 8.58 7.32 8.83
N TYR A 70 7.92 7.01 7.72
CA TYR A 70 8.59 6.82 6.43
C TYR A 70 8.58 8.04 5.51
N THR A 71 7.60 8.94 5.65
CA THR A 71 7.45 10.12 4.77
C THR A 71 7.62 11.46 5.52
N ASP A 72 7.75 11.44 6.85
CA ASP A 72 7.80 12.63 7.73
C ASP A 72 6.60 13.58 7.56
N ILE A 73 5.53 13.10 6.93
CA ILE A 73 4.29 13.87 6.79
C ILE A 73 3.53 13.72 8.11
N SER A 74 3.53 14.80 8.89
CA SER A 74 2.65 14.91 10.06
C SER A 74 1.21 15.05 9.58
N ILE A 75 0.38 14.07 9.93
CA ILE A 75 -1.06 14.11 9.74
C ILE A 75 -1.71 14.32 11.11
N GLU A 76 -2.80 15.07 11.18
CA GLU A 76 -3.52 15.29 12.43
C GLU A 76 -4.01 13.98 13.06
N PRO A 77 -4.08 13.90 14.41
CA PRO A 77 -4.67 12.77 15.10
C PRO A 77 -6.10 12.49 14.60
N TYR A 78 -6.40 11.21 14.47
CA TYR A 78 -7.76 10.73 14.31
C TYR A 78 -8.37 10.58 15.70
N GLU A 79 -9.28 11.48 16.06
CA GLU A 79 -10.02 11.39 17.31
C GLU A 79 -10.94 10.15 17.24
N GLY A 80 -10.62 9.15 18.04
CA GLY A 80 -11.49 8.00 18.26
C GLY A 80 -12.79 8.47 18.92
N LYS A 81 -13.92 7.88 18.54
CA LYS A 81 -15.18 8.11 19.26
C LYS A 81 -15.07 7.41 20.62
N GLN A 82 -15.41 8.13 21.70
CA GLN A 82 -15.59 7.50 23.01
C GLN A 82 -16.75 6.51 22.94
N PRO A 83 -16.67 5.36 23.61
CA PRO A 83 -17.79 4.43 23.71
C PRO A 83 -18.99 5.17 24.31
N ILE A 84 -20.14 5.04 23.65
CA ILE A 84 -21.40 5.56 24.19
C ILE A 84 -21.79 4.64 25.34
N ASP A 85 -21.94 5.18 26.56
CA ASP A 85 -22.48 4.45 27.69
C ASP A 85 -23.94 4.08 27.39
N GLY A 86 -24.21 2.80 27.14
CA GLY A 86 -25.54 2.34 26.77
C GLY A 86 -25.62 0.85 26.40
N GLN A 87 -26.84 0.40 26.13
CA GLN A 87 -27.14 -0.98 25.73
C GLN A 87 -26.33 -1.37 24.47
N LEU A 88 -25.62 -2.51 24.53
CA LEU A 88 -24.74 -3.02 23.46
C LEU A 88 -25.38 -2.99 22.06
N TRP A 89 -26.68 -3.22 21.99
CA TRP A 89 -27.46 -3.18 20.76
C TRP A 89 -27.60 -1.77 20.16
N LEU A 90 -27.82 -0.76 21.01
CA LEU A 90 -27.92 0.64 20.60
C LEU A 90 -26.57 1.15 20.07
N GLN A 91 -25.49 0.74 20.74
CA GLN A 91 -24.13 1.05 20.31
C GLN A 91 -23.78 0.37 18.98
N ALA A 92 -24.09 -0.93 18.82
CA ALA A 92 -23.88 -1.65 17.57
C ALA A 92 -24.63 -1.00 16.39
N LYS A 93 -25.90 -0.63 16.60
CA LYS A 93 -26.69 0.07 15.58
C LYS A 93 -26.08 1.42 15.21
N ALA A 94 -25.62 2.19 16.20
CA ALA A 94 -24.98 3.48 15.98
C ALA A 94 -23.66 3.36 15.21
N GLU A 95 -22.83 2.37 15.55
CA GLU A 95 -21.55 2.11 14.87
C GLU A 95 -21.73 1.63 13.42
N LEU A 96 -22.76 0.82 13.16
CA LEU A 96 -23.12 0.32 11.82
C LEU A 96 -23.76 1.39 10.93
N MET A 97 -24.52 2.32 11.50
CA MET A 97 -25.10 3.45 10.74
C MET A 97 -24.09 4.59 10.53
N ASP A 98 -22.92 4.54 11.16
CA ASP A 98 -21.92 5.59 11.03
C ASP A 98 -21.23 5.55 9.65
N ARG A 99 -21.56 6.54 8.81
CA ARG A 99 -20.97 6.73 7.48
C ARG A 99 -19.45 6.88 7.52
N ARG A 100 -18.90 7.37 8.63
CA ARG A 100 -17.46 7.52 8.86
C ARG A 100 -16.73 6.18 8.80
N ASN A 101 -17.28 5.14 9.44
CA ASN A 101 -16.66 3.82 9.48
C ASN A 101 -16.65 3.17 8.10
N TRP A 102 -17.79 3.22 7.39
CA TRP A 102 -17.89 2.72 6.02
C TRP A 102 -16.96 3.44 5.05
N SER A 103 -16.83 4.76 5.17
CA SER A 103 -15.85 5.51 4.37
C SER A 103 -14.43 5.08 4.69
N ALA A 104 -14.07 4.90 5.95
CA ALA A 104 -12.74 4.46 6.35
C ALA A 104 -12.41 3.05 5.82
N ILE A 105 -13.37 2.11 5.90
CA ILE A 105 -13.22 0.77 5.30
C ILE A 105 -12.99 0.88 3.80
N PHE A 106 -13.80 1.67 3.10
CA PHE A 106 -13.66 1.87 1.66
C PHE A 106 -12.26 2.39 1.29
N TRP A 107 -11.76 3.42 2.00
CA TRP A 107 -10.41 3.92 1.79
C TRP A 107 -9.33 2.88 2.13
N LEU A 108 -9.49 2.08 3.19
CA LEU A 108 -8.50 1.04 3.51
C LEU A 108 -8.49 -0.07 2.44
N MET A 109 -9.63 -0.44 1.88
CA MET A 109 -9.72 -1.42 0.79
C MET A 109 -9.08 -0.92 -0.51
N GLN A 110 -9.28 0.37 -0.86
CA GLN A 110 -8.67 0.98 -2.05
C GLN A 110 -7.13 1.02 -1.97
N LYS A 111 -6.55 0.88 -0.77
CA LYS A 111 -5.10 0.83 -0.59
C LYS A 111 -4.46 -0.34 -1.34
N LEU A 112 -5.19 -1.43 -1.59
CA LEU A 112 -4.69 -2.53 -2.42
C LEU A 112 -4.26 -2.05 -3.82
N VAL A 113 -5.06 -1.19 -4.47
CA VAL A 113 -4.77 -0.69 -5.82
C VAL A 113 -3.48 0.13 -5.81
N ILE A 114 -3.31 0.98 -4.81
CA ILE A 114 -2.09 1.78 -4.63
C ILE A 114 -0.89 0.89 -4.33
N GLY A 115 -1.07 -0.10 -3.47
CA GLY A 115 -0.07 -1.12 -3.18
C GLY A 115 0.37 -1.86 -4.44
N LEU A 116 -0.56 -2.22 -5.32
CA LEU A 116 -0.28 -2.92 -6.57
C LEU A 116 0.50 -2.02 -7.55
N VAL A 117 0.14 -0.74 -7.66
CA VAL A 117 0.92 0.24 -8.43
C VAL A 117 2.34 0.38 -7.86
N CYS A 118 2.48 0.44 -6.53
CA CYS A 118 3.78 0.49 -5.86
C CYS A 118 4.62 -0.78 -6.10
N LEU A 119 3.99 -1.95 -6.12
CA LEU A 119 4.65 -3.23 -6.40
C LEU A 119 5.15 -3.28 -7.84
N ILE A 120 4.29 -2.96 -8.82
CA ILE A 120 4.66 -2.89 -10.24
C ILE A 120 5.79 -1.88 -10.43
N GLY A 121 5.66 -0.69 -9.86
CA GLY A 121 6.72 0.32 -9.88
C GLY A 121 8.02 -0.20 -9.29
N THR A 122 7.97 -0.96 -8.19
CA THR A 122 9.17 -1.56 -7.58
C THR A 122 9.83 -2.57 -8.50
N VAL A 123 9.06 -3.46 -9.13
CA VAL A 123 9.58 -4.46 -10.07
C VAL A 123 10.20 -3.80 -11.30
N VAL A 124 9.50 -2.82 -11.91
CA VAL A 124 9.95 -2.14 -13.12
C VAL A 124 11.15 -1.24 -12.86
N LEU A 125 11.22 -0.56 -11.72
CA LEU A 125 12.24 0.45 -11.45
C LEU A 125 13.48 -0.09 -10.73
N TYR A 126 13.40 -1.26 -10.09
CA TYR A 126 14.54 -1.84 -9.35
C TYR A 126 14.93 -3.22 -9.86
N ILE A 127 13.97 -4.14 -10.06
CA ILE A 127 14.29 -5.51 -10.46
C ILE A 127 14.68 -5.60 -11.93
N MET A 128 13.89 -4.99 -12.82
CA MET A 128 14.20 -4.94 -14.26
C MET A 128 15.57 -4.32 -14.56
N PRO A 129 15.91 -3.10 -14.06
CA PRO A 129 17.22 -2.51 -14.34
C PRO A 129 18.37 -3.35 -13.77
N LEU A 130 18.18 -4.02 -12.63
CA LEU A 130 19.20 -4.92 -12.10
C LEU A 130 19.51 -6.06 -13.09
N ILE A 131 18.47 -6.70 -13.64
CA ILE A 131 18.64 -7.75 -14.67
C ILE A 131 19.29 -7.18 -15.93
N LEU A 132 18.89 -5.98 -16.39
CA LEU A 132 19.45 -5.33 -17.57
C LEU A 132 20.94 -4.97 -17.39
N ILE A 133 21.33 -4.51 -16.20
CA ILE A 133 22.73 -4.19 -15.88
C ILE A 133 23.58 -5.47 -15.81
N LEU A 134 23.02 -6.56 -15.29
CA LEU A 134 23.70 -7.85 -15.22
C LEU A 134 23.69 -8.62 -16.56
N THR A 135 22.92 -8.16 -17.55
CA THR A 135 22.79 -8.81 -18.87
C THR A 135 24.13 -9.14 -19.57
N PRO A 136 25.15 -8.28 -19.66
CA PRO A 136 26.43 -8.64 -20.28
C PRO A 136 27.14 -9.83 -19.59
N PHE A 137 26.89 -10.04 -18.30
CA PHE A 137 27.46 -11.17 -17.56
C PHE A 137 26.64 -12.45 -17.71
N LEU A 138 25.30 -12.35 -17.83
CA LEU A 138 24.42 -13.51 -17.96
C LEU A 138 24.24 -13.99 -19.41
N ALA A 139 24.41 -13.11 -20.40
CA ALA A 139 24.23 -13.42 -21.82
C ALA A 139 25.06 -14.64 -22.33
N PRO A 140 26.28 -14.92 -21.83
CA PRO A 140 27.03 -16.12 -22.21
C PRO A 140 26.46 -17.43 -21.64
N TYR A 141 25.75 -17.37 -20.51
CA TYR A 141 25.27 -18.55 -19.79
C TYR A 141 23.78 -18.82 -20.00
N ILE A 142 22.99 -17.78 -20.30
CA ILE A 142 21.54 -17.84 -20.43
C ILE A 142 21.15 -17.15 -21.73
N ASN A 143 20.30 -17.82 -22.52
CA ASN A 143 19.74 -17.24 -23.74
C ASN A 143 18.67 -16.20 -23.38
N ILE A 144 19.10 -14.99 -23.05
CA ILE A 144 18.23 -13.87 -22.72
C ILE A 144 17.67 -13.31 -24.03
N GLN A 145 16.35 -13.45 -24.20
CA GLN A 145 15.61 -12.87 -25.30
C GLN A 145 14.88 -11.63 -24.80
N ILE A 146 15.15 -10.48 -25.40
CA ILE A 146 14.39 -9.26 -25.15
C ILE A 146 13.58 -8.97 -26.41
N LEU A 147 12.25 -8.87 -26.25
CA LEU A 147 11.32 -8.56 -27.34
C LEU A 147 11.41 -9.54 -28.54
N GLY A 148 11.74 -10.82 -28.29
CA GLY A 148 11.92 -11.84 -29.33
C GLY A 148 13.27 -11.80 -30.06
N MET A 149 14.18 -10.90 -29.70
CA MET A 149 15.54 -10.85 -30.27
C MET A 149 16.57 -11.45 -29.30
N PRO A 150 17.40 -12.41 -29.75
CA PRO A 150 18.46 -12.95 -28.92
C PRO A 150 19.58 -11.91 -28.72
N ILE A 151 20.02 -11.75 -27.48
CA ILE A 151 21.15 -10.90 -27.10
C ILE A 151 22.40 -11.75 -27.02
N ASN A 152 22.94 -12.07 -28.20
CA ASN A 152 24.11 -12.92 -28.38
C ASN A 152 25.38 -12.13 -28.74
N THR A 153 25.25 -10.82 -28.98
CA THR A 153 26.37 -9.94 -29.35
C THR A 153 26.74 -9.02 -28.19
N LEU A 154 28.05 -8.88 -27.93
CA LEU A 154 28.62 -8.03 -26.88
C LEU A 154 28.14 -6.56 -27.00
N THR A 155 28.01 -6.04 -28.23
CA THR A 155 27.48 -4.70 -28.48
C THR A 155 26.02 -4.56 -28.08
N LYS A 156 25.19 -5.59 -28.30
CA LYS A 156 23.77 -5.59 -27.91
C LYS A 156 23.64 -5.63 -26.39
N SER A 157 24.41 -6.47 -25.70
CA SER A 157 24.37 -6.54 -24.23
C SER A 157 24.86 -5.25 -23.57
N LEU A 158 25.85 -4.57 -24.15
CA LEU A 158 26.30 -3.24 -23.69
C LEU A 158 25.21 -2.18 -23.86
N SER A 159 24.50 -2.14 -24.99
CA SER A 159 23.38 -1.20 -25.18
C SER A 159 22.26 -1.43 -24.14
N VAL A 160 21.96 -2.70 -23.85
CA VAL A 160 20.96 -3.09 -22.85
C VAL A 160 21.40 -2.69 -21.43
N MET A 161 22.69 -2.83 -21.11
CA MET A 161 23.25 -2.37 -19.84
C MET A 161 23.09 -0.84 -19.68
N VAL A 162 23.34 -0.06 -20.73
CA VAL A 162 23.15 1.41 -20.70
C VAL A 162 21.68 1.77 -20.48
N ILE A 163 20.75 1.07 -21.12
CA ILE A 163 19.31 1.23 -20.89
C ILE A 163 18.96 0.89 -19.43
N GLY A 164 19.51 -0.20 -18.89
CA GLY A 164 19.35 -0.59 -17.50
C GLY A 164 19.84 0.48 -16.52
N LEU A 165 21.01 1.08 -16.78
CA LEU A 165 21.54 2.18 -15.97
C LEU A 165 20.64 3.42 -16.02
N ALA A 166 20.13 3.78 -17.20
CA ALA A 166 19.19 4.88 -17.35
C ALA A 166 17.88 4.62 -16.57
N LEU A 167 17.35 3.40 -16.64
CA LEU A 167 16.15 2.99 -15.90
C LEU A 167 16.38 3.01 -14.39
N ALA A 168 17.55 2.57 -13.92
CA ALA A 168 17.93 2.63 -12.52
C ALA A 168 18.00 4.08 -12.01
N ALA A 169 18.54 5.00 -12.82
CA ALA A 169 18.57 6.42 -12.50
C ALA A 169 17.15 7.02 -12.41
N LEU A 170 16.25 6.64 -13.32
CA LEU A 170 14.84 7.01 -13.24
C LEU A 170 14.16 6.45 -11.99
N GLY A 171 14.47 5.21 -11.60
CA GLY A 171 13.94 4.58 -10.41
C GLY A 171 14.25 5.34 -9.13
N LEU A 172 15.46 5.91 -9.01
CA LEU A 172 15.83 6.77 -7.88
C LEU A 172 14.97 8.02 -7.78
N TRP A 173 14.57 8.59 -8.91
CA TRP A 173 13.76 9.80 -8.97
C TRP A 173 12.28 9.50 -8.70
N ILE A 174 11.75 8.46 -9.33
CA ILE A 174 10.35 8.05 -9.21
C ILE A 174 10.06 7.44 -7.83
N GLY A 175 11.03 6.76 -7.21
CA GLY A 175 10.89 6.18 -5.87
C GLY A 175 10.52 7.21 -4.81
N GLU A 176 11.13 8.40 -4.84
CA GLU A 176 10.75 9.49 -3.92
C GLU A 176 9.33 10.01 -4.22
N GLY A 177 8.95 10.09 -5.49
CA GLY A 177 7.60 10.46 -5.91
C GLY A 177 6.53 9.47 -5.43
N ALA A 178 6.79 8.17 -5.54
CA ALA A 178 5.87 7.12 -5.11
C ALA A 178 5.63 7.13 -3.60
N VAL A 179 6.68 7.33 -2.79
CA VAL A 179 6.55 7.53 -1.33
C VAL A 179 5.66 8.75 -1.03
N ARG A 180 5.86 9.85 -1.77
CA ARG A 180 5.06 11.07 -1.62
C ARG A 180 3.59 10.84 -1.98
N MET A 181 3.31 10.06 -3.04
CA MET A 181 1.94 9.68 -3.41
C MET A 181 1.24 8.89 -2.29
N CYS A 182 1.92 7.91 -1.68
CA CYS A 182 1.38 7.19 -0.53
C CYS A 182 1.04 8.13 0.63
N GLY A 183 1.92 9.09 0.93
CA GLY A 183 1.66 10.07 1.99
C GLY A 183 0.50 11.03 1.67
N VAL A 184 0.34 11.44 0.41
CA VAL A 184 -0.80 12.23 -0.07
C VAL A 184 -2.10 11.44 0.04
N TYR A 185 -2.06 10.15 -0.32
CA TYR A 185 -3.22 9.27 -0.17
C TYR A 185 -3.69 9.17 1.28
N THR A 186 -2.80 8.88 2.22
CA THR A 186 -3.13 8.80 3.66
C THR A 186 -3.73 10.12 4.16
N ARG A 187 -3.23 11.26 3.67
CA ARG A 187 -3.78 12.58 4.00
C ARG A 187 -5.19 12.77 3.45
N HIS A 188 -5.47 12.37 2.21
CA HIS A 188 -6.81 12.44 1.62
C HIS A 188 -7.79 11.52 2.33
N MET A 189 -7.37 10.30 2.66
CA MET A 189 -8.15 9.36 3.46
C MET A 189 -8.58 10.01 4.79
N ILE A 190 -7.63 10.54 5.58
CA ILE A 190 -7.94 11.13 6.89
C ILE A 190 -8.85 12.37 6.76
N LYS A 191 -8.63 13.22 5.75
CA LYS A 191 -9.52 14.35 5.46
C LYS A 191 -10.93 13.92 5.09
N ALA A 192 -11.05 12.92 4.21
CA ALA A 192 -12.35 12.40 3.79
C ALA A 192 -13.12 11.80 4.98
N ILE A 193 -12.44 11.04 5.85
CA ILE A 193 -13.08 10.47 7.04
C ILE A 193 -13.49 11.57 8.04
N LYS A 194 -12.70 12.63 8.21
CA LYS A 194 -13.05 13.79 9.07
C LYS A 194 -14.18 14.64 8.50
N GLY A 195 -14.32 14.73 7.17
CA GLY A 195 -15.34 15.55 6.50
C GLY A 195 -16.78 15.12 6.78
N TYR A 196 -17.00 13.89 7.28
CA TYR A 196 -18.31 13.38 7.71
C TYR A 196 -18.69 13.78 9.14
N ARG A 197 -18.16 14.90 9.66
CA ARG A 197 -18.53 15.45 10.97
C ARG A 197 -19.99 15.95 10.89
N VAL A 198 -20.93 15.09 11.28
CA VAL A 198 -22.33 15.46 11.60
C VAL A 198 -22.37 15.98 13.02
#